data_AF-A0A952WGP2-F1
#
_entry.id   AF-A0A952WGP2-F1
#
_cell.length_a   1.000
_cell.length_b   1.000
_cell.length_c   1.000
_cell.angle_alpha   90.00
_cell.angle_beta   90.00
_cell.angle_gamma   90.00
#
_symmetry.space_group_name_H-M   'P 1'
#
loop_
_entity.id
_entity.type
_entity.pdbx_description
1 polymer ?
#
loop_
_entity_poly.entity_id
_entity_poly.type
_entity_poly.pdbx_seq_one_letter_code
_entity_poly.pdbx_strand_id
1 'polypeptide(L)'
;MSRVFVMRAAGAAGVAFAFSGAVASPYASSWTSYSAGSGASASYLDPSAAVGSPTRFTGVQFGFPSVVSPFSPPFDPGDIVSIGRGGHLTLTFDHDVYNRTTNAFGIDFIIFGNWFYTDNGNGVATGKFGNTGGIVEVSKDGSDWRTVNVLATSGYATLGYSDLVSPYDTSPGSVPTDFTKPVDPTFNAIGKSFAEIVAGYNGSGGGTGVDFASTGLDFIRFVRISNPEGNGGNINIDGIAEVPEPAALPLLAYACLIAPRRRRK
;
A
#
# COMPACT_ATOMS: atom_id res chain seq x y z
N MET A 1 74.42 26.11 -0.36
CA MET A 1 73.32 25.78 0.57
C MET A 1 72.00 26.06 -0.13
N SER A 2 71.29 25.03 -0.60
CA SER A 2 69.86 25.13 -0.92
C SER A 2 69.29 23.72 -0.94
N ARG A 3 68.50 23.36 0.07
CA ARG A 3 67.80 22.06 0.17
C ARG A 3 66.34 22.30 -0.19
N VAL A 4 65.92 21.75 -1.33
CA VAL A 4 64.53 21.69 -1.76
C VAL A 4 63.81 20.63 -0.92
N PHE A 5 62.80 21.02 -0.15
CA PHE A 5 61.91 20.10 0.56
C PHE A 5 60.73 19.76 -0.35
N VAL A 6 60.67 18.50 -0.80
CA VAL A 6 59.50 17.93 -1.48
C VAL A 6 58.51 17.44 -0.42
N MET A 7 57.36 18.09 -0.30
CA MET A 7 56.27 17.66 0.59
C MET A 7 55.39 16.66 -0.16
N ARG A 8 55.45 15.37 0.22
CA ARG A 8 54.54 14.33 -0.29
C ARG A 8 53.21 14.42 0.46
N ALA A 9 52.12 14.69 -0.25
CA ALA A 9 50.76 14.54 0.27
C ALA A 9 50.36 13.06 0.15
N ALA A 10 50.11 12.41 1.29
CA ALA A 10 49.51 11.07 1.32
C ALA A 10 48.00 11.20 1.13
N GLY A 11 47.48 10.72 -0.01
CA GLY A 11 46.04 10.59 -0.24
C GLY A 11 45.52 9.33 0.45
N ALA A 12 44.66 9.48 1.45
CA ALA A 12 43.88 8.38 2.00
C ALA A 12 42.65 8.16 1.11
N ALA A 13 42.68 7.11 0.28
CA ALA A 13 41.51 6.64 -0.45
C ALA A 13 40.59 5.88 0.52
N GLY A 14 39.51 6.52 0.95
CA GLY A 14 38.44 5.85 1.70
C GLY A 14 37.64 4.96 0.75
N VAL A 15 37.74 3.65 0.92
CA VAL A 15 36.88 2.68 0.24
C VAL A 15 35.51 2.74 0.92
N ALA A 16 34.51 3.29 0.22
CA ALA A 16 33.12 3.20 0.64
C ALA A 16 32.58 1.81 0.26
N PHE A 17 32.30 0.97 1.25
CA PHE A 17 31.53 -0.25 1.05
C PHE A 17 30.05 0.13 0.86
N ALA A 18 29.55 0.02 -0.37
CA ALA A 18 28.12 0.06 -0.62
C ALA A 18 27.52 -1.30 -0.20
N PHE A 19 26.83 -1.32 0.93
CA PHE A 19 25.95 -2.44 1.27
C PHE A 19 24.74 -2.39 0.35
N SER A 20 24.70 -3.28 -0.65
CA SER A 20 23.51 -3.52 -1.45
C SER A 20 22.63 -4.52 -0.72
N GLY A 21 21.95 -4.07 0.34
CA GLY A 21 20.85 -4.84 0.94
C GLY A 21 19.65 -4.78 0.00
N ALA A 22 19.05 -5.93 -0.33
CA ALA A 22 17.76 -5.95 -1.01
C ALA A 22 16.75 -5.19 -0.14
N VAL A 23 16.13 -4.15 -0.70
CA VAL A 23 15.05 -3.42 -0.02
C VAL A 23 13.86 -4.38 0.08
N ALA A 24 13.34 -4.58 1.29
CA ALA A 24 12.16 -5.41 1.50
C ALA A 24 10.99 -4.88 0.65
N SER A 25 10.19 -5.78 0.11
CA SER A 25 8.96 -5.39 -0.59
C SER A 25 8.05 -4.67 0.39
N PRO A 26 7.44 -3.52 0.03
CA PRO A 26 6.49 -2.84 0.93
C PRO A 26 5.16 -3.61 1.05
N TYR A 27 4.99 -4.71 0.32
CA TYR A 27 3.75 -5.49 0.29
C TYR A 27 3.83 -6.72 1.17
N ALA A 28 2.67 -7.22 1.61
CA ALA A 28 2.57 -8.55 2.18
C ALA A 28 3.19 -9.59 1.23
N SER A 29 4.09 -10.42 1.76
CA SER A 29 4.97 -11.31 1.00
C SER A 29 4.53 -12.77 1.03
N SER A 30 3.63 -13.13 1.95
CA SER A 30 3.04 -14.46 2.04
C SER A 30 1.68 -14.45 2.75
N TRP A 31 1.01 -15.59 2.77
CA TRP A 31 -0.17 -15.86 3.59
C TRP A 31 0.10 -17.07 4.50
N THR A 32 -0.57 -17.13 5.66
CA THR A 32 -0.35 -18.21 6.65
C THR A 32 -1.61 -18.97 7.03
N SER A 33 -2.80 -18.38 6.80
CA SER A 33 -4.07 -19.05 7.03
C SER A 33 -5.13 -18.48 6.10
N TYR A 34 -5.99 -19.35 5.58
CA TYR A 34 -7.16 -18.97 4.80
C TYR A 34 -8.29 -19.95 5.07
N SER A 35 -9.47 -19.41 5.33
CA SER A 35 -10.74 -20.12 5.35
C SER A 35 -11.72 -19.34 4.48
N ALA A 36 -12.19 -19.97 3.40
CA ALA A 36 -13.10 -19.33 2.46
C ALA A 36 -14.44 -18.91 3.10
N GLY A 37 -14.87 -19.58 4.17
CA GLY A 37 -16.22 -19.41 4.70
C GLY A 37 -17.30 -19.81 3.70
N SER A 38 -18.53 -19.32 3.91
CA SER A 38 -19.70 -19.60 3.07
C SER A 38 -19.99 -18.46 2.08
N GLY A 39 -20.26 -18.81 0.82
CA GLY A 39 -20.68 -17.87 -0.22
C GLY A 39 -19.56 -17.31 -1.10
N ALA A 40 -18.29 -17.56 -0.77
CA ALA A 40 -17.17 -17.29 -1.67
C ALA A 40 -17.24 -18.20 -2.91
N SER A 41 -17.07 -17.62 -4.10
CA SER A 41 -17.07 -18.37 -5.36
C SER A 41 -15.77 -19.16 -5.51
N ALA A 42 -15.86 -20.38 -6.05
CA ALA A 42 -14.73 -21.30 -6.21
C ALA A 42 -13.56 -20.71 -7.02
N SER A 43 -13.84 -19.78 -7.94
CA SER A 43 -12.81 -19.15 -8.77
C SER A 43 -11.92 -18.15 -8.01
N TYR A 44 -12.31 -17.71 -6.81
CA TYR A 44 -11.61 -16.67 -6.04
C TYR A 44 -11.10 -17.19 -4.69
N LEU A 45 -10.75 -18.49 -4.62
CA LEU A 45 -10.32 -19.14 -3.38
C LEU A 45 -8.80 -19.31 -3.28
N ASP A 46 -8.04 -18.70 -4.18
CA ASP A 46 -6.57 -18.72 -4.11
C ASP A 46 -6.07 -17.54 -3.25
N PRO A 47 -5.60 -17.75 -2.01
CA PRO A 47 -5.08 -16.68 -1.17
C PRO A 47 -3.79 -16.06 -1.69
N SER A 48 -3.09 -16.68 -2.65
CA SER A 48 -1.89 -16.09 -3.25
C SER A 48 -2.20 -14.88 -4.14
N ALA A 49 -3.46 -14.71 -4.59
CA ALA A 49 -3.91 -13.54 -5.32
C ALA A 49 -3.76 -12.22 -4.53
N ALA A 50 -3.75 -12.28 -3.19
CA ALA A 50 -3.58 -11.12 -2.32
C ALA A 50 -2.13 -10.92 -1.82
N VAL A 51 -1.15 -11.59 -2.41
CA VAL A 51 0.28 -11.45 -2.06
C VAL A 51 0.97 -10.57 -3.11
N GLY A 52 1.82 -9.66 -2.66
CA GLY A 52 2.56 -8.73 -3.52
C GLY A 52 1.79 -7.44 -3.81
N SER A 53 2.19 -6.76 -4.90
CA SER A 53 1.58 -5.49 -5.29
C SER A 53 0.11 -5.69 -5.68
N PRO A 54 -0.79 -4.77 -5.27
CA PRO A 54 -2.16 -4.73 -5.78
C PRO A 54 -2.24 -4.62 -7.30
N THR A 55 -3.37 -5.05 -7.83
CA THR A 55 -3.64 -5.12 -9.26
C THR A 55 -3.83 -3.74 -9.88
N ARG A 56 -3.27 -3.53 -11.07
CA ARG A 56 -3.41 -2.27 -11.84
C ARG A 56 -4.21 -2.43 -13.13
N PHE A 57 -4.33 -3.66 -13.62
CA PHE A 57 -5.01 -3.99 -14.88
C PHE A 57 -5.64 -5.37 -14.75
N THR A 58 -6.89 -5.50 -15.15
CA THR A 58 -7.77 -6.65 -14.86
C THR A 58 -8.58 -7.03 -16.11
N GLY A 59 -9.35 -8.10 -16.02
CA GLY A 59 -10.36 -8.48 -17.02
C GLY A 59 -9.80 -9.13 -18.27
N VAL A 60 -8.49 -9.38 -18.32
CA VAL A 60 -7.82 -10.03 -19.45
C VAL A 60 -8.33 -11.45 -19.59
N GLN A 61 -8.53 -12.16 -18.47
CA GLN A 61 -8.99 -13.55 -18.49
C GLN A 61 -10.42 -13.68 -19.02
N PHE A 62 -11.27 -12.69 -18.78
CA PHE A 62 -12.66 -12.67 -19.25
C PHE A 62 -12.87 -11.99 -20.61
N GLY A 63 -11.80 -11.47 -21.24
CA GLY A 63 -11.89 -10.77 -22.52
C GLY A 63 -12.46 -9.34 -22.42
N PHE A 64 -12.45 -8.76 -21.23
CA PHE A 64 -12.86 -7.38 -20.94
C PHE A 64 -11.69 -6.62 -20.27
N PRO A 65 -10.54 -6.46 -20.95
CA PRO A 65 -9.36 -5.85 -20.35
C PRO A 65 -9.66 -4.40 -19.96
N SER A 66 -9.38 -4.03 -18.71
CA SER A 66 -9.57 -2.68 -18.19
C SER A 66 -8.51 -2.31 -17.17
N VAL A 67 -8.23 -1.01 -17.08
CA VAL A 67 -7.46 -0.45 -15.96
C VAL A 67 -8.21 -0.66 -14.65
N VAL A 68 -7.48 -0.90 -13.56
CA VAL A 68 -8.04 -0.77 -12.23
C VAL A 68 -8.18 0.72 -11.90
N SER A 69 -9.40 1.15 -11.67
CA SER A 69 -9.74 2.54 -11.35
C SER A 69 -10.80 2.59 -10.25
N PRO A 70 -11.05 3.77 -9.66
CA PRO A 70 -12.09 3.96 -8.66
C PRO A 70 -13.51 3.58 -9.14
N PHE A 71 -13.72 3.33 -10.43
CA PHE A 71 -14.98 2.89 -11.02
C PHE A 71 -14.90 1.51 -11.71
N SER A 72 -13.71 0.89 -11.77
CA SER A 72 -13.45 -0.42 -12.35
C SER A 72 -12.48 -1.18 -11.44
N PRO A 73 -12.97 -1.97 -10.48
CA PRO A 73 -12.12 -2.65 -9.51
C PRO A 73 -11.35 -3.81 -10.15
N PRO A 74 -10.33 -4.38 -9.51
CA PRO A 74 -9.74 -5.66 -9.93
C PRO A 74 -10.75 -6.79 -9.82
N PHE A 75 -10.82 -7.73 -10.77
CA PHE A 75 -11.86 -8.77 -10.76
C PHE A 75 -11.48 -10.10 -11.42
N ASP A 76 -10.30 -10.26 -12.02
CA ASP A 76 -9.92 -11.59 -12.49
C ASP A 76 -9.64 -12.52 -11.28
N PRO A 77 -9.86 -13.85 -11.41
CA PRO A 77 -9.53 -14.85 -10.39
C PRO A 77 -8.14 -14.73 -9.75
N GLY A 78 -7.15 -14.26 -10.50
CA GLY A 78 -5.78 -14.05 -10.02
C GLY A 78 -5.55 -12.70 -9.32
N ASP A 79 -6.50 -11.77 -9.39
CA ASP A 79 -6.36 -10.44 -8.84
C ASP A 79 -6.86 -10.36 -7.40
N ILE A 80 -7.83 -11.20 -7.03
CA ILE A 80 -8.51 -11.13 -5.73
C ILE A 80 -8.76 -12.49 -5.11
N VAL A 81 -8.70 -12.51 -3.78
CA VAL A 81 -9.22 -13.61 -2.96
C VAL A 81 -10.51 -13.19 -2.26
N SER A 82 -11.50 -14.07 -2.27
CA SER A 82 -12.82 -13.85 -1.66
C SER A 82 -12.91 -14.53 -0.29
N ILE A 83 -13.45 -13.80 0.68
CA ILE A 83 -13.71 -14.26 2.04
C ILE A 83 -15.22 -14.22 2.24
N GLY A 84 -15.85 -15.38 2.20
CA GLY A 84 -17.27 -15.58 2.49
C GLY A 84 -17.55 -15.52 3.99
N ARG A 85 -18.83 -15.54 4.36
CA ARG A 85 -19.29 -15.45 5.74
C ARG A 85 -18.66 -16.52 6.63
N GLY A 86 -18.18 -16.14 7.80
CA GLY A 86 -17.44 -17.01 8.73
C GLY A 86 -16.01 -17.34 8.30
N GLY A 87 -15.54 -16.79 7.17
CA GLY A 87 -14.19 -16.98 6.65
C GLY A 87 -13.19 -15.95 7.16
N HIS A 88 -11.91 -16.20 6.86
CA HIS A 88 -10.81 -15.27 7.13
C HIS A 88 -9.63 -15.49 6.18
N LEU A 89 -8.77 -14.47 6.07
CA LEU A 89 -7.47 -14.52 5.42
C LEU A 89 -6.43 -13.88 6.34
N THR A 90 -5.28 -14.53 6.51
CA THR A 90 -4.12 -13.97 7.19
C THR A 90 -2.96 -13.79 6.22
N LEU A 91 -2.57 -12.53 6.01
CA LEU A 91 -1.41 -12.10 5.23
C LEU A 91 -0.25 -11.72 6.16
N THR A 92 0.98 -11.80 5.63
CA THR A 92 2.21 -11.62 6.41
C THR A 92 3.23 -10.79 5.64
N PHE A 93 3.86 -9.84 6.33
CA PHE A 93 5.03 -9.10 5.86
C PHE A 93 6.31 -9.86 6.20
N ASP A 94 7.34 -9.73 5.36
CA ASP A 94 8.68 -10.30 5.63
C ASP A 94 9.52 -9.40 6.56
N HIS A 95 8.99 -8.25 6.95
CA HIS A 95 9.57 -7.25 7.83
C HIS A 95 8.54 -6.77 8.86
N ASP A 96 9.02 -6.01 9.84
CA ASP A 96 8.16 -5.35 10.83
C ASP A 96 7.54 -4.09 10.22
N VAL A 97 6.21 -4.02 10.20
CA VAL A 97 5.47 -2.78 9.91
C VAL A 97 5.29 -2.04 11.22
N TYR A 98 5.89 -0.86 11.36
CA TYR A 98 5.86 -0.10 12.61
C TYR A 98 4.76 0.94 12.63
N ASN A 99 4.15 1.11 13.79
CA ASN A 99 3.29 2.25 14.07
C ASN A 99 4.17 3.47 14.34
N ARG A 100 4.04 4.51 13.52
CA ARG A 100 4.84 5.72 13.66
C ARG A 100 4.00 6.97 13.41
N THR A 101 4.18 7.96 14.29
CA THR A 101 3.52 9.28 14.16
C THR A 101 3.98 10.07 12.94
N THR A 102 5.09 9.67 12.31
CA THR A 102 5.65 10.22 11.08
C THR A 102 5.01 9.66 9.82
N ASN A 103 4.27 8.54 9.92
CA ASN A 103 3.55 7.98 8.79
C ASN A 103 2.46 8.97 8.32
N ALA A 104 2.23 9.04 7.01
CA ALA A 104 1.29 10.01 6.44
C ALA A 104 -0.12 9.79 7.04
N PHE A 105 -0.68 10.85 7.64
CA PHE A 105 -1.96 10.84 8.36
C PHE A 105 -2.04 9.84 9.53
N GLY A 106 -0.90 9.34 10.02
CA GLY A 106 -0.84 8.29 11.04
C GLY A 106 -1.20 6.89 10.53
N ILE A 107 -1.30 6.70 9.21
CA ILE A 107 -1.66 5.41 8.61
C ILE A 107 -0.42 4.54 8.49
N ASP A 108 -0.48 3.31 9.01
CA ASP A 108 0.66 2.39 9.04
C ASP A 108 0.68 1.41 7.86
N PHE A 109 -0.50 1.00 7.38
CA PHE A 109 -0.63 0.15 6.20
C PHE A 109 -1.96 0.38 5.48
N ILE A 110 -2.07 -0.13 4.25
CA ILE A 110 -3.22 0.06 3.37
C ILE A 110 -3.72 -1.30 2.89
N ILE A 111 -5.04 -1.53 2.96
CA ILE A 111 -5.70 -2.74 2.43
C ILE A 111 -6.42 -2.40 1.12
N PHE A 112 -6.16 -3.17 0.08
CA PHE A 112 -6.78 -3.04 -1.24
C PHE A 112 -7.80 -4.16 -1.47
N GLY A 113 -8.84 -3.89 -2.25
CA GLY A 113 -9.89 -4.87 -2.52
C GLY A 113 -10.77 -4.51 -3.71
N ASN A 114 -11.72 -5.39 -4.01
CA ASN A 114 -12.62 -5.28 -5.17
C ASN A 114 -13.91 -4.51 -4.83
N TRP A 115 -13.78 -3.25 -4.43
CA TRP A 115 -14.92 -2.34 -4.28
C TRP A 115 -14.65 -1.04 -5.05
N PHE A 116 -15.71 -0.37 -5.47
CA PHE A 116 -15.61 0.80 -6.35
C PHE A 116 -16.75 1.79 -6.15
N TYR A 117 -16.58 3.01 -6.64
CA TYR A 117 -17.64 3.99 -6.74
C TYR A 117 -18.58 3.66 -7.89
N THR A 118 -19.88 3.76 -7.64
CA THR A 118 -20.88 3.67 -8.71
C THR A 118 -20.99 5.00 -9.45
N ASP A 119 -21.39 4.96 -10.70
CA ASP A 119 -21.67 6.14 -11.52
C ASP A 119 -22.83 5.88 -12.49
N ASN A 120 -23.11 6.85 -13.37
CA ASN A 120 -24.08 6.71 -14.46
C ASN A 120 -23.39 6.61 -15.84
N GLY A 121 -22.18 6.02 -15.90
CA GLY A 121 -21.34 5.95 -17.11
C GLY A 121 -20.65 7.26 -17.48
N ASN A 122 -20.51 8.19 -16.53
CA ASN A 122 -19.92 9.51 -16.72
C ASN A 122 -18.67 9.76 -15.85
N GLY A 123 -18.22 8.76 -15.09
CA GLY A 123 -17.09 8.87 -14.17
C GLY A 123 -17.35 9.84 -13.02
N VAL A 124 -18.60 10.07 -12.61
CA VAL A 124 -18.94 10.87 -11.42
C VAL A 124 -19.45 9.95 -10.33
N ALA A 125 -18.76 9.93 -9.18
CA ALA A 125 -19.10 9.03 -8.08
C ALA A 125 -20.45 9.38 -7.45
N THR A 126 -21.42 8.47 -7.53
CA THR A 126 -22.77 8.61 -6.97
C THR A 126 -23.00 7.74 -5.73
N GLY A 127 -22.21 6.69 -5.56
CA GLY A 127 -22.37 5.70 -4.50
C GLY A 127 -21.18 4.75 -4.43
N LYS A 128 -21.33 3.63 -3.72
CA LYS A 128 -20.31 2.59 -3.55
C LYS A 128 -20.93 1.21 -3.76
N PHE A 129 -20.16 0.29 -4.32
CA PHE A 129 -20.53 -1.12 -4.45
C PHE A 129 -19.38 -2.02 -4.00
N GLY A 130 -19.70 -3.12 -3.32
CA GLY A 130 -18.72 -4.12 -2.84
C GLY A 130 -17.98 -3.76 -1.55
N ASN A 131 -18.30 -2.63 -0.90
CA ASN A 131 -17.64 -2.15 0.33
C ASN A 131 -18.19 -2.81 1.61
N THR A 132 -18.29 -4.14 1.63
CA THR A 132 -18.98 -4.93 2.67
C THR A 132 -18.35 -4.80 4.05
N GLY A 133 -17.04 -4.50 4.15
CA GLY A 133 -16.38 -4.23 5.42
C GLY A 133 -15.96 -5.49 6.15
N GLY A 134 -14.64 -5.70 6.28
CA GLY A 134 -14.06 -6.82 7.05
C GLY A 134 -13.53 -6.40 8.40
N ILE A 135 -13.63 -7.28 9.40
CA ILE A 135 -12.92 -7.06 10.67
C ILE A 135 -11.43 -7.21 10.38
N VAL A 136 -10.64 -6.20 10.76
CA VAL A 136 -9.18 -6.22 10.64
C VAL A 136 -8.59 -6.48 12.02
N GLU A 137 -7.68 -7.43 12.07
CA GLU A 137 -6.94 -7.81 13.26
C GLU A 137 -5.45 -7.87 12.91
N VAL A 138 -4.60 -7.45 13.85
CA VAL A 138 -3.16 -7.40 13.64
C VAL A 138 -2.42 -8.16 14.74
N SER A 139 -1.23 -8.66 14.41
CA SER A 139 -0.40 -9.40 15.36
C SER A 139 1.09 -9.24 15.06
N LYS A 140 1.91 -9.33 16.11
CA LYS A 140 3.39 -9.43 16.02
C LYS A 140 3.84 -10.85 15.66
N ASP A 141 3.12 -11.86 16.13
CA ASP A 141 3.57 -13.27 16.14
C ASP A 141 2.58 -14.25 15.49
N GLY A 142 1.41 -13.78 15.06
CA GLY A 142 0.36 -14.60 14.46
C GLY A 142 -0.50 -15.36 15.47
N SER A 143 -0.32 -15.12 16.77
CA SER A 143 -1.02 -15.81 17.87
C SER A 143 -1.77 -14.87 18.82
N ASP A 144 -1.20 -13.72 19.21
CA ASP A 144 -1.91 -12.66 19.94
C ASP A 144 -2.48 -11.64 18.96
N TRP A 145 -3.81 -11.60 18.82
CA TRP A 145 -4.53 -10.80 17.83
C TRP A 145 -5.20 -9.60 18.47
N ARG A 146 -4.98 -8.41 17.90
CA ARG A 146 -5.62 -7.16 18.31
C ARG A 146 -6.48 -6.61 17.19
N THR A 147 -7.76 -6.39 17.47
CA THR A 147 -8.68 -5.77 16.52
C THR A 147 -8.36 -4.28 16.37
N VAL A 148 -8.33 -3.79 15.13
CA VAL A 148 -8.22 -2.36 14.83
C VAL A 148 -9.60 -1.77 14.59
N ASN A 149 -9.78 -0.48 14.89
CA ASN A 149 -11.07 0.20 14.74
C ASN A 149 -11.28 0.76 13.32
N VAL A 150 -11.05 -0.08 12.31
CA VAL A 150 -11.31 0.22 10.90
C VAL A 150 -11.67 -1.08 10.20
N LEU A 151 -12.64 -1.01 9.28
CA LEU A 151 -13.03 -2.17 8.49
C LEU A 151 -12.21 -2.22 7.19
N ALA A 152 -11.77 -3.40 6.77
CA ALA A 152 -11.19 -3.59 5.43
C ALA A 152 -12.18 -3.12 4.35
N THR A 153 -11.70 -2.64 3.21
CA THR A 153 -12.54 -2.23 2.04
C THR A 153 -13.54 -1.09 2.33
N SER A 154 -13.26 -0.25 3.34
CA SER A 154 -14.12 0.88 3.75
C SER A 154 -13.65 2.27 3.30
N GLY A 155 -12.40 2.41 2.84
CA GLY A 155 -11.73 3.69 2.58
C GLY A 155 -11.97 4.23 1.18
N TYR A 156 -10.92 4.17 0.35
CA TYR A 156 -10.87 4.67 -1.03
C TYR A 156 -10.77 3.53 -2.05
N ALA A 157 -11.46 3.64 -3.19
CA ALA A 157 -11.41 2.62 -4.23
C ALA A 157 -10.04 2.62 -4.92
N THR A 158 -9.57 1.48 -5.42
CA THR A 158 -8.22 1.38 -5.98
C THR A 158 -8.06 2.21 -7.26
N LEU A 159 -6.94 2.90 -7.42
CA LEU A 159 -6.56 3.61 -8.65
C LEU A 159 -5.19 3.10 -9.10
N GLY A 160 -5.10 2.43 -10.24
CA GLY A 160 -3.86 1.84 -10.73
C GLY A 160 -2.90 2.82 -11.41
N TYR A 161 -3.40 3.90 -12.00
CA TYR A 161 -2.58 4.87 -12.75
C TYR A 161 -3.13 6.29 -12.59
N SER A 162 -2.25 7.28 -12.53
CA SER A 162 -2.65 8.69 -12.34
C SER A 162 -2.83 9.46 -13.65
N ASP A 163 -2.36 8.91 -14.77
CA ASP A 163 -2.40 9.54 -16.10
C ASP A 163 -3.55 9.05 -16.99
N LEU A 164 -4.52 8.34 -16.41
CA LEU A 164 -5.71 7.87 -17.11
C LEU A 164 -6.58 9.05 -17.54
N VAL A 165 -7.10 8.96 -18.76
CA VAL A 165 -8.05 9.95 -19.30
C VAL A 165 -9.48 9.54 -18.97
N SER A 166 -9.75 8.23 -18.95
CA SER A 166 -11.04 7.65 -18.59
C SER A 166 -10.86 6.59 -17.50
N PRO A 167 -11.81 6.47 -16.55
CA PRO A 167 -11.77 5.39 -15.58
C PRO A 167 -12.03 3.99 -16.19
N TYR A 168 -12.41 3.94 -17.47
CA TYR A 168 -12.73 2.71 -18.21
C TYR A 168 -11.75 2.43 -19.36
N ASP A 169 -10.56 3.04 -19.34
CA ASP A 169 -9.56 2.79 -20.35
C ASP A 169 -9.21 1.29 -20.44
N THR A 170 -9.12 0.76 -21.66
CA THR A 170 -8.80 -0.66 -21.93
C THR A 170 -7.31 -0.88 -22.18
N SER A 171 -6.50 0.15 -21.97
CA SER A 171 -5.05 0.11 -22.07
C SER A 171 -4.45 0.66 -20.78
N PRO A 172 -3.35 0.08 -20.27
CA PRO A 172 -2.68 0.58 -19.08
C PRO A 172 -2.24 2.05 -19.23
N GLY A 173 -2.27 2.79 -18.12
CA GLY A 173 -1.59 4.07 -18.01
C GLY A 173 -0.07 3.91 -17.99
N SER A 174 0.67 5.01 -18.14
CA SER A 174 2.13 5.04 -18.09
C SER A 174 2.67 5.53 -16.75
N VAL A 175 1.84 6.11 -15.90
CA VAL A 175 2.23 6.64 -14.59
C VAL A 175 1.50 5.88 -13.48
N PRO A 176 2.12 4.83 -12.91
CA PRO A 176 1.55 4.12 -11.78
C PRO A 176 1.36 5.04 -10.58
N THR A 177 0.24 4.89 -9.89
CA THR A 177 0.04 5.46 -8.55
C THR A 177 0.91 4.76 -7.50
N ASP A 178 1.10 5.42 -6.36
CA ASP A 178 1.82 4.87 -5.23
C ASP A 178 0.87 4.13 -4.27
N PHE A 179 0.97 2.80 -4.22
CA PHE A 179 0.19 1.96 -3.31
C PHE A 179 0.68 1.98 -1.86
N THR A 180 1.80 2.66 -1.57
CA THR A 180 2.32 2.85 -0.21
C THR A 180 1.93 4.23 0.35
N LYS A 181 1.28 5.06 -0.46
CA LYS A 181 0.83 6.39 -0.07
C LYS A 181 -0.67 6.37 0.26
N PRO A 182 -1.10 6.73 1.48
CA PRO A 182 -2.52 6.82 1.80
C PRO A 182 -3.16 8.06 1.16
N VAL A 183 -4.44 7.95 0.83
CA VAL A 183 -5.28 9.12 0.52
C VAL A 183 -5.53 9.91 1.81
N ASP A 184 -5.62 11.24 1.71
CA ASP A 184 -6.03 12.09 2.83
C ASP A 184 -7.39 11.63 3.38
N PRO A 185 -7.49 11.19 4.65
CA PRO A 185 -8.74 10.68 5.23
C PRO A 185 -9.90 11.69 5.24
N THR A 186 -9.62 12.98 5.03
CA THR A 186 -10.64 14.03 4.92
C THR A 186 -11.23 14.16 3.52
N PHE A 187 -10.62 13.53 2.50
CA PHE A 187 -11.11 13.57 1.13
C PHE A 187 -12.44 12.81 1.00
N ASN A 188 -13.41 13.42 0.31
CA ASN A 188 -14.68 12.79 -0.04
C ASN A 188 -14.83 12.71 -1.56
N ALA A 189 -14.90 11.49 -2.07
CA ALA A 189 -15.06 11.22 -3.50
C ALA A 189 -16.51 11.37 -4.00
N ILE A 190 -17.52 11.29 -3.13
CA ILE A 190 -18.91 11.34 -3.58
C ILE A 190 -19.23 12.71 -4.20
N GLY A 191 -19.84 12.68 -5.38
CA GLY A 191 -20.12 13.85 -6.20
C GLY A 191 -18.92 14.36 -7.01
N LYS A 192 -17.76 13.70 -6.94
CA LYS A 192 -16.55 14.06 -7.69
C LYS A 192 -16.47 13.32 -9.01
N SER A 193 -16.02 14.03 -10.03
CA SER A 193 -15.59 13.44 -11.30
C SER A 193 -14.32 12.61 -11.12
N PHE A 194 -14.04 11.72 -12.06
CA PHE A 194 -12.84 10.89 -12.07
C PHE A 194 -11.56 11.74 -11.97
N ALA A 195 -11.47 12.83 -12.75
CA ALA A 195 -10.32 13.74 -12.70
C ALA A 195 -10.15 14.40 -11.31
N GLU A 196 -11.24 14.79 -10.66
CA GLU A 196 -11.19 15.32 -9.29
C GLU A 196 -10.80 14.25 -8.26
N ILE A 197 -11.19 12.98 -8.46
CA ILE A 197 -10.78 11.85 -7.62
C ILE A 197 -9.28 11.59 -7.78
N VAL A 198 -8.77 11.53 -9.02
CA VAL A 198 -7.33 11.37 -9.29
C VAL A 198 -6.52 12.51 -8.64
N ALA A 199 -6.99 13.75 -8.77
CA ALA A 199 -6.37 14.90 -8.12
C ALA A 199 -6.43 14.81 -6.58
N GLY A 200 -7.58 14.41 -6.03
CA GLY A 200 -7.78 14.24 -4.59
C GLY A 200 -6.96 13.11 -3.98
N TYR A 201 -6.70 12.04 -4.73
CA TYR A 201 -5.81 10.96 -4.31
C TYR A 201 -4.35 11.41 -4.30
N ASN A 202 -4.00 12.46 -5.04
CA ASN A 202 -2.69 13.11 -5.00
C ASN A 202 -1.54 12.10 -5.19
N GLY A 203 -1.69 11.19 -6.16
CA GLY A 203 -0.72 10.12 -6.47
C GLY A 203 -0.85 8.86 -5.61
N SER A 204 -1.74 8.81 -4.61
CA SER A 204 -2.11 7.57 -3.92
C SER A 204 -2.84 6.60 -4.85
N GLY A 205 -2.64 5.30 -4.65
CA GLY A 205 -3.42 4.26 -5.30
C GLY A 205 -4.75 3.92 -4.63
N GLY A 206 -5.18 4.65 -3.59
CA GLY A 206 -6.44 4.40 -2.88
C GLY A 206 -6.30 3.43 -1.71
N GLY A 207 -7.31 2.57 -1.52
CA GLY A 207 -7.36 1.57 -0.45
C GLY A 207 -7.91 2.07 0.89
N THR A 208 -8.02 1.16 1.86
CA THR A 208 -8.32 1.49 3.26
C THR A 208 -7.01 1.70 4.01
N GLY A 209 -6.72 2.95 4.41
CA GLY A 209 -5.66 3.22 5.38
C GLY A 209 -6.02 2.69 6.76
N VAL A 210 -5.06 2.04 7.41
CA VAL A 210 -5.17 1.49 8.76
C VAL A 210 -4.10 2.09 9.66
N ASP A 211 -4.53 2.73 10.75
CA ASP A 211 -3.72 3.09 11.91
C ASP A 211 -3.98 2.04 13.01
N PHE A 212 -2.94 1.34 13.46
CA PHE A 212 -3.06 0.35 14.52
C PHE A 212 -2.58 0.82 15.90
N ALA A 213 -2.28 2.11 16.08
CA ALA A 213 -1.80 2.68 17.34
C ALA A 213 -2.72 2.36 18.53
N SER A 214 -4.04 2.30 18.30
CA SER A 214 -5.04 1.96 19.33
C SER A 214 -4.86 0.57 19.95
N THR A 215 -4.10 -0.33 19.31
CA THR A 215 -3.80 -1.68 19.81
C THR A 215 -2.70 -1.70 20.87
N GLY A 216 -1.91 -0.62 20.97
CA GLY A 216 -0.72 -0.54 21.83
C GLY A 216 0.50 -1.32 21.32
N LEU A 217 0.46 -1.86 20.10
CA LEU A 217 1.60 -2.52 19.47
C LEU A 217 2.50 -1.50 18.76
N ASP A 218 3.81 -1.61 18.94
CA ASP A 218 4.78 -0.76 18.23
C ASP A 218 5.04 -1.20 16.78
N PHE A 219 4.82 -2.49 16.50
CA PHE A 219 4.93 -3.08 15.17
C PHE A 219 4.04 -4.31 15.04
N ILE A 220 3.82 -4.74 13.80
CA ILE A 220 3.09 -5.96 13.43
C ILE A 220 3.85 -6.69 12.31
N ARG A 221 3.51 -7.97 12.11
CA ARG A 221 3.90 -8.74 10.91
C ARG A 221 2.72 -9.40 10.23
N PHE A 222 1.60 -9.55 10.93
CA PHE A 222 0.45 -10.30 10.47
C PHE A 222 -0.77 -9.41 10.45
N VAL A 223 -1.53 -9.48 9.35
CA VAL A 223 -2.84 -8.86 9.22
C VAL A 223 -3.84 -9.97 8.90
N ARG A 224 -4.87 -10.10 9.72
CA ARG A 224 -6.02 -10.97 9.48
C ARG A 224 -7.23 -10.13 9.12
N ILE A 225 -7.91 -10.54 8.05
CA ILE A 225 -9.19 -9.98 7.62
C ILE A 225 -10.23 -11.07 7.76
N SER A 226 -11.26 -10.81 8.55
CA SER A 226 -12.30 -11.78 8.89
C SER A 226 -13.66 -11.29 8.39
N ASN A 227 -14.47 -12.20 7.86
CA ASN A 227 -15.85 -11.93 7.48
C ASN A 227 -16.82 -12.55 8.50
N PRO A 228 -17.49 -11.77 9.36
CA PRO A 228 -18.42 -12.32 10.35
C PRO A 228 -19.61 -13.04 9.69
N GLU A 229 -20.19 -14.05 10.36
CA GLU A 229 -21.34 -14.79 9.82
C GLU A 229 -22.56 -13.91 9.50
N GLY A 230 -22.72 -12.77 10.18
CA GLY A 230 -23.83 -11.84 9.95
C GLY A 230 -23.62 -10.85 8.81
N ASN A 231 -22.48 -10.89 8.10
CA ASN A 231 -22.20 -9.90 7.06
C ASN A 231 -22.96 -10.19 5.76
N GLY A 232 -23.42 -9.13 5.09
CA GLY A 232 -24.34 -9.23 3.94
C GLY A 232 -23.69 -9.69 2.63
N GLY A 233 -22.36 -9.83 2.58
CA GLY A 233 -21.62 -10.14 1.36
C GLY A 233 -20.25 -10.73 1.64
N ASN A 234 -19.52 -11.03 0.56
CA ASN A 234 -18.13 -11.46 0.63
C ASN A 234 -17.21 -10.25 0.74
N ILE A 235 -16.03 -10.45 1.31
CA ILE A 235 -14.95 -9.48 1.31
C ILE A 235 -13.91 -9.94 0.30
N ASN A 236 -13.55 -9.08 -0.65
CA ASN A 236 -12.58 -9.42 -1.69
C ASN A 236 -11.32 -8.58 -1.51
N ILE A 237 -10.15 -9.23 -1.39
CA ILE A 237 -8.86 -8.61 -1.07
C ILE A 237 -7.90 -8.74 -2.25
N ASP A 238 -7.24 -7.63 -2.59
CA ASP A 238 -6.26 -7.43 -3.68
C ASP A 238 -4.87 -7.06 -3.12
N GLY A 239 -4.63 -7.36 -1.85
CA GLY A 239 -3.32 -7.18 -1.20
C GLY A 239 -3.26 -6.05 -0.16
N ILE A 240 -2.08 -5.94 0.45
CA ILE A 240 -1.80 -5.02 1.56
C ILE A 240 -0.40 -4.42 1.37
N ALA A 241 -0.26 -3.11 1.61
CA ALA A 241 1.01 -2.39 1.55
C ALA A 241 1.32 -1.67 2.87
N GLU A 242 2.57 -1.70 3.33
CA GLU A 242 3.10 -0.80 4.36
C GLU A 242 3.09 0.65 3.84
N VAL A 243 2.81 1.60 4.74
CA VAL A 243 3.09 3.02 4.51
C VAL A 243 4.46 3.33 5.10
N PRO A 244 5.49 3.57 4.26
CA PRO A 244 6.83 3.87 4.75
C PRO A 244 6.86 5.26 5.39
N GLU A 245 7.82 5.45 6.29
CA GLU A 245 8.15 6.81 6.74
C GLU A 245 8.52 7.69 5.53
N PRO A 246 8.11 8.97 5.51
CA PRO A 246 8.64 9.92 4.55
C PRO A 246 10.17 9.86 4.64
N ALA A 247 10.84 9.52 3.53
CA ALA A 247 12.29 9.37 3.52
C ALA A 247 12.94 10.64 4.06
N ALA A 248 13.39 10.60 5.31
CA ALA A 248 14.21 11.65 5.88
C ALA A 248 15.57 11.54 5.17
N LEU A 249 15.77 12.32 4.11
CA LEU A 249 17.07 12.49 3.48
C LEU A 249 18.09 12.72 4.61
N PRO A 250 19.12 11.88 4.78
CA PRO A 250 20.11 12.12 5.81
C PRO A 250 20.80 13.43 5.44
N LEU A 251 20.57 14.45 6.26
CA LEU A 251 21.23 15.76 6.27
C LEU A 251 22.71 15.61 6.70
N LEU A 252 23.44 14.71 6.03
CA LEU A 252 24.80 14.29 6.38
C LEU A 252 25.79 14.57 5.24
N ALA A 253 25.54 15.63 4.47
CA ALA A 253 26.46 16.12 3.44
C ALA A 253 27.02 17.53 3.69
N TYR A 254 26.54 18.27 4.71
CA TYR A 254 26.97 19.68 4.92
C TYR A 254 27.89 19.93 6.12
N ALA A 255 28.16 18.93 6.97
CA ALA A 255 29.02 19.12 8.15
C ALA A 255 30.54 19.17 7.85
N CYS A 256 30.99 18.80 6.65
CA CYS A 256 32.42 18.76 6.31
C CYS A 256 32.97 20.06 5.68
N LEU A 257 32.15 21.10 5.45
CA LEU A 257 32.61 22.33 4.78
C LEU A 257 32.92 23.51 5.71
N ILE A 258 32.80 23.36 7.04
CA ILE A 258 33.15 24.42 8.00
C ILE A 258 34.30 23.97 8.91
N ALA A 259 35.44 23.63 8.31
CA ALA A 259 36.71 23.61 9.03
C ALA A 259 37.34 25.01 8.96
N PRO A 260 37.55 25.72 10.08
CA PRO A 260 38.19 27.03 10.05
C PRO A 260 39.65 26.89 9.65
N ARG A 261 40.03 27.50 8.51
CA ARG A 261 41.44 27.67 8.11
C ARG A 261 42.17 28.51 9.17
N ARG A 262 42.90 27.85 10.07
CA ARG A 262 43.87 28.53 10.96
C ARG A 262 44.96 29.19 10.12
N ARG A 263 44.93 30.53 10.01
CA ARG A 263 46.08 31.32 9.54
C ARG A 263 47.21 31.21 10.56
N ARG A 264 48.36 30.67 10.16
CA ARG A 264 49.63 30.85 10.88
C ARG A 264 50.29 32.14 10.40
N LYS A 265 50.84 32.89 11.37
CA LYS A 265 51.64 34.12 11.19
C LYS A 265 52.91 33.84 10.40
#